data_AF-A0AAW6I111-F1
#
_entry.id   AF-A0AAW6I111-F1
#
_cell.length_a   1.000
_cell.length_b   1.000
_cell.length_c   1.000
_cell.angle_alpha   90.00
_cell.angle_beta   90.00
_cell.angle_gamma   90.00
#
_symmetry.space_group_name_H-M   'P 1'
#
loop_
_entity.id
_entity.type
_entity.pdbx_description
1 polymer ?
#
loop_
_entity_poly.entity_id
_entity_poly.type
_entity_poly.pdbx_seq_one_letter_code
_entity_poly.pdbx_strand_id
1 'polypeptide(L)'
;MNSVLTEKMDKFSTQTLVLFDNIPITDQEQIYSYNPLLLKKIDVYLGHYIFGGQRFDGILSFSTYKGDYQGIKLDPATQLFNKGCTQATRYFYTPAYEEEKVKTLGKPDFRHTLLWIPTLQSNGQKEMTIPFYTSDLPGEYTITVEGVGKNGTIVNATHTIIVTN
;
A
#
# COMPACT_ATOMS: atom_id res chain seq x y z
N MET A 1 -1.35 -34.71 37.81
CA MET A 1 -1.36 -34.14 36.45
C MET A 1 -1.77 -32.69 36.57
N ASN A 2 -0.81 -31.76 36.47
CA ASN A 2 -1.10 -30.33 36.53
C ASN A 2 -1.50 -29.87 35.13
N SER A 3 -2.75 -29.42 34.99
CA SER A 3 -3.27 -28.82 33.76
C SER A 3 -2.53 -27.51 33.49
N VAL A 4 -1.94 -27.41 32.30
CA VAL A 4 -1.11 -26.27 31.83
C VAL A 4 -1.98 -25.06 31.43
N LEU A 5 -3.31 -25.13 31.60
CA LEU A 5 -4.25 -24.11 31.14
C LEU A 5 -4.60 -23.04 32.18
N THR A 6 -3.79 -22.86 33.22
CA THR A 6 -4.00 -21.84 34.25
C THR A 6 -2.97 -20.71 34.17
N GLU A 7 -2.72 -20.18 32.97
CA GLU A 7 -2.18 -18.83 32.89
C GLU A 7 -3.33 -17.83 33.00
N LYS A 8 -3.28 -17.06 34.10
CA LYS A 8 -4.21 -16.01 34.50
C LYS A 8 -4.76 -15.18 33.32
N MET A 9 -6.03 -15.42 32.98
CA MET A 9 -6.84 -14.56 32.11
C MET A 9 -7.32 -13.26 32.81
N ASP A 10 -6.55 -12.74 33.77
CA ASP A 10 -6.95 -11.61 34.63
C ASP A 10 -6.79 -10.21 33.98
N LYS A 11 -6.60 -10.12 32.65
CA LYS A 11 -6.28 -8.83 31.97
C LYS A 11 -6.99 -8.57 30.63
N PHE A 12 -8.07 -9.29 30.30
CA PHE A 12 -8.85 -8.99 29.10
C PHE A 12 -10.12 -8.21 29.46
N SER A 13 -10.19 -6.95 29.04
CA SER A 13 -11.39 -6.10 29.08
C SER A 13 -12.34 -6.52 27.96
N THR A 14 -13.33 -7.35 28.31
CA THR A 14 -14.72 -7.50 27.82
C THR A 14 -15.08 -7.55 26.32
N GLN A 15 -14.23 -7.15 25.36
CA GLN A 15 -14.63 -7.10 23.94
C GLN A 15 -13.50 -7.54 22.99
N THR A 16 -13.75 -8.66 22.29
CA THR A 16 -12.91 -9.20 21.22
C THR A 16 -13.44 -8.75 19.87
N LEU A 17 -12.57 -8.30 18.98
CA LEU A 17 -12.96 -8.02 17.60
C LEU A 17 -13.10 -9.33 16.85
N VAL A 18 -14.31 -9.66 16.40
CA VAL A 18 -14.53 -10.85 15.60
C VAL A 18 -14.60 -10.47 14.13
N LEU A 19 -13.78 -11.13 13.32
CA LEU A 19 -13.70 -10.94 11.87
C LEU A 19 -14.12 -12.22 11.16
N PHE A 20 -14.87 -12.07 10.08
CA PHE A 20 -15.23 -13.15 9.18
C PHE A 20 -14.82 -12.77 7.75
N ASP A 21 -13.89 -13.52 7.15
CA ASP A 21 -13.22 -13.16 5.89
C ASP A 21 -12.74 -11.69 5.86
N ASN A 22 -12.18 -11.23 6.99
CA ASN A 22 -11.69 -9.86 7.25
C ASN A 22 -12.78 -8.79 7.44
N ILE A 23 -14.04 -9.18 7.54
CA ILE A 23 -15.16 -8.26 7.75
C ILE A 23 -15.57 -8.32 9.23
N PRO A 24 -15.61 -7.18 9.94
CA PRO A 24 -16.01 -7.17 11.34
C PRO A 24 -17.48 -7.54 11.46
N ILE A 25 -17.77 -8.54 12.29
CA ILE A 25 -19.14 -8.96 12.60
C ILE A 25 -19.51 -8.46 13.99
N THR A 26 -20.67 -7.82 14.09
CA THR A 26 -21.22 -7.29 15.34
C THR A 26 -22.17 -8.27 16.01
N ASP A 27 -22.89 -9.07 15.22
CA ASP A 27 -23.81 -10.09 15.68
C ASP A 27 -23.11 -11.45 15.77
N GLN A 28 -22.82 -11.86 17.00
CA GLN A 28 -22.09 -13.10 17.28
C GLN A 28 -22.96 -14.36 17.08
N GLU A 29 -24.29 -14.24 17.06
CA GLU A 29 -25.18 -15.38 16.82
C GLU A 29 -25.00 -15.98 15.43
N GLN A 30 -24.55 -15.16 14.47
CA GLN A 30 -24.25 -15.61 13.12
C GLN A 30 -23.12 -16.64 13.09
N ILE A 31 -22.19 -16.58 14.05
CA ILE A 31 -21.09 -17.55 14.16
C ILE A 31 -21.62 -18.92 14.57
N TYR A 32 -22.51 -18.97 15.57
CA TYR A 32 -23.07 -20.23 16.06
C TYR A 32 -23.92 -20.95 15.02
N SER A 33 -24.59 -20.18 14.15
CA SER A 33 -25.39 -20.73 13.05
C SER A 33 -24.59 -21.13 11.82
N TYR A 34 -23.30 -20.78 11.75
CA TYR A 34 -22.48 -21.03 10.56
C TYR A 34 -22.01 -22.48 10.47
N ASN A 35 -22.04 -23.06 9.26
CA ASN A 35 -21.57 -24.42 9.05
C ASN A 35 -20.03 -24.50 9.19
N PRO A 36 -19.50 -25.20 10.22
CA PRO A 36 -18.06 -25.22 10.47
C PRO A 36 -17.26 -25.93 9.37
N LEU A 37 -17.88 -26.78 8.53
CA LEU A 37 -17.20 -27.43 7.41
C LEU A 37 -16.75 -26.45 6.32
N LEU A 38 -17.31 -25.24 6.29
CA LEU A 38 -16.95 -24.19 5.35
C LEU A 38 -15.82 -23.29 5.87
N LEU A 39 -15.44 -23.44 7.15
CA LEU A 39 -14.32 -22.74 7.75
C LEU A 39 -13.01 -23.43 7.38
N LYS A 40 -12.08 -22.63 6.86
CA LYS A 40 -10.72 -23.07 6.52
C LYS A 40 -9.78 -22.96 7.71
N LYS A 41 -9.86 -21.85 8.46
CA LYS A 41 -9.02 -21.59 9.63
C LYS A 41 -9.65 -20.58 10.58
N ILE A 42 -9.17 -20.61 11.82
CA ILE A 42 -9.47 -19.64 12.87
C ILE A 42 -8.13 -19.15 13.40
N ASP A 43 -7.85 -17.86 13.23
CA ASP A 43 -6.66 -17.22 13.77
C ASP A 43 -7.02 -16.41 15.02
N VAL A 44 -6.23 -16.58 16.08
CA VAL A 44 -6.39 -15.86 17.36
C VAL A 44 -5.20 -14.94 17.54
N TYR A 45 -5.49 -13.64 17.62
CA TYR A 45 -4.49 -12.62 17.87
C TYR A 45 -4.70 -12.08 19.28
N LEU A 46 -3.72 -12.34 20.14
CA LEU A 46 -3.71 -11.86 21.51
C LEU A 46 -2.96 -10.53 21.57
N GLY A 47 -3.63 -9.47 22.02
CA GLY A 47 -3.06 -8.13 22.10
C GLY A 47 -4.14 -7.07 22.18
N HIS A 48 -3.72 -5.80 22.26
CA HIS A 48 -4.63 -4.66 22.26
C HIS A 48 -4.69 -4.06 20.85
N TYR A 49 -5.88 -3.96 20.30
CA TYR A 49 -6.14 -3.46 18.95
C TYR A 49 -7.11 -2.29 19.00
N ILE A 50 -6.99 -1.38 18.03
CA ILE A 50 -7.90 -0.24 17.86
C ILE A 50 -8.53 -0.35 16.48
N PHE A 51 -9.86 -0.41 16.43
CA PHE A 51 -10.62 -0.46 15.18
C PHE A 51 -11.88 0.39 15.32
N GLY A 52 -12.17 1.24 14.33
CA GLY A 52 -13.35 2.12 14.36
C GLY A 52 -13.38 3.09 15.55
N GLY A 53 -12.23 3.42 16.15
CA GLY A 53 -12.14 4.24 17.37
C GLY A 53 -12.43 3.48 18.67
N GLN A 54 -12.74 2.19 18.60
CA GLN A 54 -12.95 1.30 19.76
C GLN A 54 -11.71 0.45 20.02
N ARG A 55 -11.44 0.18 21.31
CA ARG A 55 -10.37 -0.72 21.76
C ARG A 55 -10.91 -2.14 21.89
N PHE A 56 -10.16 -3.11 21.37
CA PHE A 56 -10.43 -4.53 21.46
C PHE A 56 -9.25 -5.26 22.08
N ASP A 57 -9.53 -6.22 22.95
CA ASP A 57 -8.55 -7.01 23.66
C ASP A 57 -8.39 -8.38 23.00
N GLY A 58 -8.04 -8.34 21.72
CA GLY A 58 -7.78 -9.48 20.86
C GLY A 58 -8.63 -9.47 19.60
N ILE A 59 -8.17 -10.23 18.60
CA ILE A 59 -8.90 -10.46 17.35
C ILE A 59 -9.11 -11.95 17.17
N LEU A 60 -10.34 -12.33 16.88
CA LEU A 60 -10.71 -13.67 16.45
C LEU A 60 -11.08 -13.60 14.96
N SER A 61 -10.28 -14.21 14.10
CA SER A 61 -10.48 -14.13 12.64
C SER A 61 -10.84 -15.49 12.06
N PHE A 62 -12.06 -15.60 11.54
CA PHE A 62 -12.56 -16.75 10.82
C PHE A 62 -12.30 -16.57 9.33
N SER A 63 -11.67 -17.55 8.69
CA SER A 63 -11.49 -17.56 7.23
C SER A 63 -12.21 -18.76 6.62
N THR A 64 -12.96 -18.54 5.55
CA THR A 64 -13.63 -19.60 4.80
C THR A 64 -12.75 -20.14 3.69
N TYR A 65 -13.13 -21.29 3.13
CA TYR A 65 -12.45 -21.84 1.96
C TYR A 65 -12.63 -20.98 0.70
N LYS A 66 -13.79 -20.33 0.57
CA LYS A 66 -14.13 -19.52 -0.61
C LYS A 66 -13.71 -18.06 -0.48
N GLY A 67 -13.54 -17.56 0.75
CA GLY A 67 -13.19 -16.16 1.03
C GLY A 67 -14.29 -15.18 0.63
N ASP A 68 -15.53 -15.65 0.51
CA ASP A 68 -16.66 -14.88 -0.02
C ASP A 68 -17.78 -14.67 1.01
N TYR A 69 -17.49 -14.89 2.31
CA TYR A 69 -18.43 -14.96 3.44
C TYR A 69 -19.90 -14.93 2.98
N GLN A 70 -20.38 -16.09 2.54
CA GLN A 70 -21.73 -16.22 2.00
C GLN A 70 -22.74 -15.95 3.12
N GLY A 71 -23.38 -14.79 3.11
CA GLY A 71 -24.40 -14.45 4.10
C GLY A 71 -24.37 -13.03 4.63
N ILE A 72 -23.46 -12.17 4.19
CA ILE A 72 -23.44 -10.76 4.62
C ILE A 72 -24.72 -10.07 4.17
N LYS A 73 -25.66 -9.91 5.10
CA LYS A 73 -26.65 -8.85 5.04
C LYS A 73 -26.00 -7.63 5.68
N LEU A 74 -25.35 -6.81 4.86
CA LEU A 74 -24.89 -5.51 5.33
C LEU A 74 -26.14 -4.77 5.82
N ASP A 75 -26.06 -4.21 7.03
CA ASP A 75 -27.06 -3.23 7.45
C ASP A 75 -27.12 -2.15 6.36
N PRO A 76 -28.31 -1.73 5.89
CA PRO A 76 -28.45 -0.62 4.95
C PRO A 76 -27.67 0.65 5.34
N ALA A 77 -27.36 0.85 6.63
CA ALA A 77 -26.53 1.95 7.12
C ALA A 77 -25.01 1.74 6.93
N THR A 78 -24.56 0.57 6.47
CA THR A 78 -23.14 0.25 6.28
C THR A 78 -22.61 0.87 5.00
N GLN A 79 -21.59 1.72 5.12
CA GLN A 79 -20.90 2.30 3.97
C GLN A 79 -19.56 1.59 3.74
N LEU A 80 -19.39 1.04 2.53
CA LEU A 80 -18.12 0.46 2.09
C LEU A 80 -17.28 1.55 1.44
N PHE A 81 -16.10 1.80 2.02
CA PHE A 81 -15.11 2.69 1.42
C PHE A 81 -13.93 1.88 0.93
N ASN A 82 -13.65 1.96 -0.37
CA ASN A 82 -12.39 1.49 -0.91
C ASN A 82 -11.29 2.49 -0.53
N LYS A 83 -10.71 2.33 0.66
CA LYS A 83 -9.59 3.15 1.11
C LYS A 83 -8.30 2.51 0.63
N GLY A 84 -7.62 3.15 -0.32
CA GLY A 84 -6.29 2.73 -0.73
C GLY A 84 -5.34 2.61 0.46
N CYS A 85 -4.61 1.50 0.55
CA CYS A 85 -3.59 1.32 1.57
C CYS A 85 -2.45 2.33 1.39
N THR A 86 -1.76 2.66 2.48
CA THR A 86 -0.50 3.42 2.42
C THR A 86 0.52 2.65 1.60
N GLN A 87 0.88 3.15 0.41
CA GLN A 87 1.98 2.60 -0.38
C GLN A 87 3.30 3.07 0.21
N ALA A 88 4.29 2.19 0.27
CA ALA A 88 5.64 2.59 0.67
C ALA A 88 6.16 3.65 -0.30
N THR A 89 6.77 4.71 0.23
CA THR A 89 7.44 5.73 -0.59
C THR A 89 8.52 5.06 -1.42
N ARG A 90 8.32 5.00 -2.74
CA ARG A 90 9.31 4.48 -3.67
C ARG A 90 10.30 5.58 -4.02
N TYR A 91 11.56 5.42 -3.63
CA TYR A 91 12.64 6.25 -4.15
C TYR A 91 12.99 5.77 -5.56
N PHE A 92 12.90 6.67 -6.54
CA PHE A 92 13.35 6.38 -7.89
C PHE A 92 14.87 6.50 -7.95
N TYR A 93 15.54 5.47 -8.46
CA TYR A 93 17.00 5.45 -8.59
C TYR A 93 17.43 5.82 -10.00
N THR A 94 18.33 6.79 -10.09
CA THR A 94 19.03 7.18 -11.32
C THR A 94 20.50 6.74 -11.19
N PRO A 95 21.02 5.88 -12.07
CA PRO A 95 22.42 5.53 -12.07
C PRO A 95 23.30 6.76 -12.35
N ALA A 96 24.43 6.87 -11.64
CA ALA A 96 25.41 7.91 -11.85
C ALA A 96 26.40 7.48 -12.94
N TYR A 97 26.17 7.91 -14.18
CA TYR A 97 27.04 7.58 -15.32
C TYR A 97 28.37 8.35 -15.37
N GLU A 98 28.60 9.25 -14.40
CA GLU A 98 29.85 10.03 -14.29
C GLU A 98 31.04 9.17 -13.87
N GLU A 99 30.81 8.05 -13.19
CA GLU A 99 31.90 7.16 -12.77
C GLU A 99 32.35 6.26 -13.93
N GLU A 100 33.66 6.23 -14.22
CA GLU A 100 34.27 5.32 -15.22
C GLU A 100 33.85 3.85 -15.01
N LYS A 101 33.54 3.47 -13.76
CA LYS A 101 33.06 2.14 -13.38
C LYS A 101 31.73 1.74 -14.03
N VAL A 102 30.83 2.69 -14.30
CA VAL A 102 29.52 2.40 -14.92
C VAL A 102 29.68 2.08 -16.41
N LYS A 103 30.63 2.72 -17.10
CA LYS A 103 30.99 2.36 -18.49
C LYS A 103 31.55 0.94 -18.60
N THR A 104 32.21 0.45 -17.55
CA THR A 104 32.79 -0.92 -17.50
C THR A 104 31.82 -2.01 -17.07
N LEU A 105 30.62 -1.66 -16.56
CA LEU A 105 29.67 -2.64 -16.01
C LEU A 105 28.98 -3.50 -17.09
N GLY A 106 29.12 -3.14 -18.38
CA GLY A 106 28.73 -3.98 -19.53
C GLY A 106 27.23 -4.32 -19.62
N LYS A 107 26.39 -3.66 -18.81
CA LYS A 107 24.94 -3.88 -18.81
C LYS A 107 24.26 -2.74 -19.58
N PRO A 108 23.54 -3.04 -20.66
CA PRO A 108 22.79 -2.02 -21.37
C PRO A 108 21.62 -1.50 -20.52
N ASP A 109 21.35 -0.19 -20.58
CA ASP A 109 20.20 0.45 -19.95
C ASP A 109 19.00 0.46 -20.91
N PHE A 110 17.92 -0.21 -20.51
CA PHE A 110 16.64 -0.28 -21.22
C PHE A 110 15.45 0.24 -20.39
N ARG A 111 15.70 1.11 -19.41
CA ARG A 111 14.66 1.72 -18.59
C ARG A 111 13.77 2.64 -19.42
N HIS A 112 12.46 2.56 -19.19
CA HIS A 112 11.46 3.42 -19.84
C HIS A 112 11.33 4.77 -19.14
N THR A 113 11.32 4.77 -17.80
CA THR A 113 11.44 5.98 -16.99
C THR A 113 12.91 6.18 -16.67
N LEU A 114 13.48 7.29 -17.13
CA LEU A 114 14.90 7.60 -16.95
C LEU A 114 15.15 8.52 -15.77
N LEU A 115 14.21 9.42 -15.48
CA LEU A 115 14.27 10.40 -14.40
C LEU A 115 12.86 10.56 -13.80
N TRP A 116 12.78 10.58 -12.47
CA TRP A 116 11.55 10.90 -11.74
C TRP A 116 11.89 11.71 -10.48
N ILE A 117 11.53 12.99 -10.50
CA ILE A 117 11.71 13.90 -9.35
C ILE A 117 10.30 14.37 -8.93
N PRO A 118 9.70 13.78 -7.88
CA PRO A 118 8.32 14.07 -7.50
C PRO A 118 8.11 15.46 -6.90
N THR A 119 9.19 16.05 -6.37
CA THR A 119 9.16 17.36 -5.75
C THR A 119 10.33 18.18 -6.26
N LEU A 120 10.01 19.23 -7.02
CA LEU A 120 10.98 20.17 -7.56
C LEU A 120 10.62 21.58 -7.08
N GLN A 121 11.52 22.24 -6.38
CA GLN A 121 11.30 23.61 -5.89
C GLN A 121 12.25 24.57 -6.59
N SER A 122 11.70 25.59 -7.25
CA SER A 122 12.53 26.57 -7.97
C SER A 122 13.35 27.46 -7.04
N ASN A 123 13.04 27.51 -5.74
CA ASN A 123 13.71 28.37 -4.74
C ASN A 123 13.88 29.84 -5.19
N GLY A 124 12.95 30.33 -6.03
CA GLY A 124 13.00 31.70 -6.57
C GLY A 124 13.90 31.88 -7.81
N GLN A 125 14.55 30.82 -8.28
CA GLN A 125 15.27 30.83 -9.55
C GLN A 125 14.28 30.82 -10.73
N LYS A 126 14.58 31.61 -11.76
CA LYS A 126 13.78 31.71 -12.97
C LYS A 126 13.98 30.51 -13.90
N GLU A 127 15.18 29.93 -13.87
CA GLU A 127 15.59 28.81 -14.70
C GLU A 127 16.24 27.74 -13.81
N MET A 128 16.04 26.48 -14.18
CA MET A 128 16.60 25.33 -13.48
C MET A 128 17.13 24.35 -14.51
N THR A 129 18.34 23.85 -14.27
CA THR A 129 18.99 22.85 -15.11
C THR A 129 19.03 21.53 -14.37
N ILE A 130 18.52 20.46 -15.00
CA ILE A 130 18.49 19.11 -14.43
C ILE A 130 19.22 18.17 -15.39
N PRO A 131 20.42 17.67 -15.03
CA PRO A 131 21.11 16.69 -15.85
C PRO A 131 20.42 15.33 -15.78
N PHE A 132 20.37 14.63 -16.92
CA PHE A 132 19.88 13.26 -17.02
C PHE A 132 20.61 12.51 -18.14
N TYR A 133 20.46 11.19 -18.15
CA TYR A 133 21.04 10.30 -19.16
C TYR A 133 19.93 9.52 -19.86
N THR A 134 20.12 9.24 -21.14
CA THR A 134 19.19 8.45 -21.97
C THR A 134 19.45 6.95 -21.78
N SER A 135 18.48 6.12 -22.20
CA SER A 135 18.69 4.68 -22.34
C SER A 135 19.55 4.40 -23.59
N ASP A 136 20.11 3.20 -23.69
CA ASP A 136 20.83 2.71 -24.87
C ASP A 136 19.91 2.41 -26.07
N LEU A 137 18.60 2.65 -25.94
CA LEU A 137 17.63 2.50 -27.04
C LEU A 137 17.50 3.81 -27.82
N PRO A 138 17.80 3.84 -29.12
CA PRO A 138 17.44 4.98 -29.96
C PRO A 138 15.92 5.03 -30.10
N GLY A 139 15.38 6.23 -30.16
CA GLY A 139 13.94 6.42 -30.24
C GLY A 139 13.48 7.79 -29.77
N GLU A 140 12.17 7.91 -29.63
CA GLU A 140 11.52 9.11 -29.15
C GLU A 140 11.35 9.05 -27.63
N TYR A 141 11.80 10.08 -26.94
CA TYR A 141 11.70 10.23 -25.49
C TYR A 141 10.83 11.43 -25.16
N THR A 142 9.93 11.24 -24.18
CA THR A 142 9.05 12.30 -23.71
C THR A 142 9.49 12.79 -22.32
N ILE A 143 9.61 14.10 -22.18
CA ILE A 143 9.87 14.81 -20.94
C ILE A 143 8.58 15.49 -20.53
N THR A 144 8.07 15.16 -19.36
CA THR A 144 6.86 15.78 -18.80
C THR A 144 7.19 16.48 -17.49
N VAL A 145 6.76 17.73 -17.37
CA VAL A 145 6.88 18.53 -16.15
C VAL A 145 5.49 18.95 -15.72
N GLU A 146 5.13 18.60 -14.49
CA GLU A 146 3.85 18.95 -13.89
C GLU A 146 4.08 19.63 -12.55
N GLY A 147 3.21 20.57 -12.21
CA GLY A 147 3.34 21.28 -10.95
C GLY A 147 2.18 22.19 -10.63
N VAL A 148 2.28 22.83 -9.47
CA VAL A 148 1.32 23.82 -8.98
C VAL A 148 2.09 25.09 -8.64
N GLY A 149 1.72 26.19 -9.27
CA GLY A 149 2.29 27.51 -9.00
C GLY A 149 1.86 28.05 -7.64
N LYS A 150 2.52 29.11 -7.15
CA LYS A 150 2.24 29.72 -5.83
C LYS A 150 0.78 30.13 -5.62
N ASN A 151 0.08 30.44 -6.71
CA ASN A 151 -1.32 30.87 -6.68
C ASN A 151 -2.31 29.71 -6.88
N GLY A 152 -1.86 28.45 -6.83
CA GLY A 152 -2.70 27.27 -7.07
C GLY A 152 -2.92 26.93 -8.55
N THR A 153 -2.29 27.65 -9.47
CA THR A 153 -2.38 27.37 -10.91
C THR A 153 -1.66 26.08 -11.27
N ILE A 154 -2.36 25.15 -11.89
CA ILE A 154 -1.77 23.91 -12.40
C ILE A 154 -0.95 24.24 -13.66
N VAL A 155 0.26 23.70 -13.73
CA VAL A 155 1.14 23.80 -14.90
C VAL A 155 1.48 22.39 -15.39
N ASN A 156 1.43 22.19 -16.69
CA ASN A 156 1.88 20.99 -17.38
C ASN A 156 2.64 21.43 -18.63
N ALA A 157 3.79 20.80 -18.88
CA ALA A 157 4.56 20.96 -20.10
C ALA A 157 5.11 19.62 -20.54
N THR A 158 5.05 19.36 -21.85
CA THR A 158 5.60 18.15 -22.46
C THR A 158 6.55 18.54 -23.58
N HIS A 159 7.69 17.87 -23.63
CA HIS A 159 8.68 18.04 -24.68
C HIS A 159 9.20 16.70 -25.15
N THR A 160 9.53 16.60 -26.43
CA THR A 160 9.96 15.35 -27.04
C THR A 160 11.36 15.53 -27.61
N ILE A 161 12.24 14.56 -27.33
CA ILE A 161 13.59 14.49 -27.90
C ILE A 161 13.76 13.19 -28.67
N ILE A 162 14.56 13.22 -29.73
CA ILE A 162 14.91 12.03 -30.52
C ILE A 162 16.36 11.68 -30.23
N VAL A 163 16.58 10.45 -29.80
CA VAL A 163 17.92 9.90 -29.55
C VAL A 163 18.28 8.96 -30.70
N THR A 164 19.42 9.21 -31.32
CA THR A 164 19.98 8.41 -32.41
C THR A 164 21.37 7.90 -32.00
N ASN A 165 21.75 6.73 -32.50
CA ASN A 165 23.12 6.19 -32.34
C ASN A 165 24.15 6.94 -33.19
#